data_AF-A0A6P7H6A1-F1
#
_entry.id   AF-A0A6P7H6A1-F1
#
_cell.length_a   1.000
_cell.length_b   1.000
_cell.length_c   1.000
_cell.angle_alpha   90.00
_cell.angle_beta   90.00
_cell.angle_gamma   90.00
#
_symmetry.space_group_name_H-M   'P 1'
#
loop_
_entity.id
_entity.type
_entity.pdbx_description
1 polymer ?
#
loop_
_entity_poly.entity_id
_entity_poly.type
_entity_poly.pdbx_seq_one_letter_code
_entity_poly.pdbx_strand_id
1 'polypeptide(L)'
;MKKTYTVRKNAGKVSTVVNRPVYELDTLNKDFEYEMPHKTIKERCVEAWERMNYIECLKRTFPIVVWIREYHWKYDLIADTISGITMAVLHIPQ
;
A
#
# COMPACT_ATOMS: atom_id res chain seq x y z
N MET A 1 -8.51 3.34 42.45
CA MET A 1 -7.88 2.07 42.89
C MET A 1 -7.44 1.29 41.67
N LYS A 2 -6.13 1.18 41.39
CA LYS A 2 -5.62 0.39 40.25
C LYS A 2 -5.56 -1.08 40.66
N LYS A 3 -6.43 -1.93 40.10
CA LYS A 3 -6.43 -3.38 40.35
C LYS A 3 -5.27 -4.01 39.56
N THR A 4 -4.24 -4.49 40.25
CA THR A 4 -3.13 -5.25 39.65
C THR A 4 -3.38 -6.74 39.84
N TYR A 5 -3.36 -7.50 38.75
CA TYR A 5 -3.53 -8.95 38.76
C TYR A 5 -2.17 -9.62 38.51
N THR A 6 -1.80 -10.59 39.33
CA THR A 6 -0.61 -11.42 39.13
C THR A 6 -1.03 -12.83 38.73
N VAL A 7 -0.43 -13.37 37.67
CA VAL A 7 -0.70 -14.74 37.18
C VAL A 7 0.55 -15.60 37.35
N ARG A 8 0.42 -16.76 37.99
CA ARG A 8 1.49 -17.77 38.16
C ARG A 8 1.59 -18.68 36.93
N LYS A 9 2.80 -19.14 36.62
CA LYS A 9 3.14 -19.92 35.42
C LYS A 9 3.58 -21.32 35.82
N ASN A 10 3.01 -22.34 35.17
CA ASN A 10 3.49 -23.72 35.21
C ASN A 10 4.33 -24.04 33.96
N ALA A 11 5.30 -24.92 34.16
CA ALA A 11 6.43 -25.23 33.28
C ALA A 11 6.03 -25.64 31.85
N GLY A 12 6.76 -25.09 30.86
CA GLY A 12 6.83 -25.65 29.49
C GLY A 12 6.36 -24.75 28.34
N LYS A 13 5.75 -23.59 28.61
CA LYS A 13 5.28 -22.67 27.54
C LYS A 13 5.84 -21.28 27.78
N VAL A 14 6.68 -20.74 26.88
CA VAL A 14 7.11 -19.34 26.94
C VAL A 14 5.84 -18.50 26.93
N SER A 15 5.56 -17.89 28.06
CA SER A 15 4.36 -17.11 28.25
C SER A 15 4.86 -15.75 28.72
N THR A 16 4.56 -14.72 27.95
CA THR A 16 5.01 -13.38 28.26
C THR A 16 4.18 -12.88 29.44
N VAL A 17 4.84 -12.64 30.58
CA VAL A 17 4.17 -12.06 31.75
C VAL A 17 4.04 -10.57 31.47
N VAL A 18 2.81 -10.13 31.20
CA VAL A 18 2.54 -8.71 30.98
C VAL A 18 1.86 -8.15 32.22
N ASN A 19 2.61 -7.39 33.02
CA ASN A 19 2.09 -6.63 34.14
C ASN A 19 1.76 -5.22 33.64
N ARG A 20 0.48 -4.95 33.38
CA ARG A 20 -0.01 -3.61 33.00
C ARG A 20 -1.28 -3.29 33.78
N PRO A 21 -1.49 -2.04 34.21
CA PRO A 21 -2.73 -1.66 34.86
C PRO A 21 -3.89 -1.77 33.86
N VAL A 22 -5.10 -2.01 34.37
CA VAL A 22 -6.31 -1.95 33.56
C VAL A 22 -6.59 -0.48 33.26
N TYR A 23 -6.58 -0.13 31.98
CA TYR A 23 -6.88 1.22 31.49
C TYR A 23 -8.31 1.30 30.97
N GLU A 24 -8.98 2.40 31.28
CA GLU A 24 -10.15 2.87 30.52
C GLU A 24 -9.66 3.78 29.38
N LEU A 25 -10.40 3.84 28.27
CA LEU A 25 -9.96 4.55 27.07
C LEU A 25 -9.65 6.03 27.36
N ASP A 26 -10.46 6.70 28.18
CA ASP A 26 -10.23 8.09 28.59
C ASP A 26 -8.94 8.26 29.40
N THR A 27 -8.68 7.33 30.34
CA THR A 27 -7.44 7.35 31.15
C THR A 27 -6.21 7.06 30.30
N LEU A 28 -6.32 6.18 29.31
CA LEU A 28 -5.25 5.87 28.38
C LEU A 28 -4.96 7.06 27.47
N ASN A 29 -5.99 7.65 26.86
CA ASN A 29 -5.83 8.80 25.98
C ASN A 29 -5.21 9.99 26.74
N LYS A 30 -5.58 10.18 28.01
CA LYS A 30 -5.01 11.23 28.85
C LYS A 30 -3.56 10.95 29.26
N ASP A 31 -3.25 9.72 29.71
CA ASP A 31 -1.89 9.35 30.14
C ASP A 31 -0.87 9.38 28.99
N PHE A 32 -1.33 9.13 27.75
CA PHE A 32 -0.52 9.16 26.55
C PHE A 32 -0.65 10.47 25.74
N GLU A 33 -1.30 11.49 26.31
CA GLU A 33 -1.53 12.80 25.67
C GLU A 33 -2.05 12.67 24.23
N TYR A 34 -2.93 11.69 24.01
CA TYR A 34 -3.47 11.40 22.70
C TYR A 34 -4.50 12.46 22.30
N GLU A 35 -4.08 13.35 21.40
CA GLU A 35 -5.00 14.24 20.70
C GLU A 35 -5.38 13.64 19.35
N MET A 36 -6.68 13.51 19.07
CA MET A 36 -7.12 13.19 17.72
C MET A 36 -6.70 14.35 16.80
N PRO A 37 -5.94 14.11 15.72
CA PRO A 37 -5.59 15.17 14.79
C PRO A 37 -6.87 15.63 14.08
N HIS A 38 -7.41 16.78 14.53
CA HIS A 38 -8.56 17.42 13.92
C HIS A 38 -8.09 18.10 12.63
N LYS A 39 -7.92 17.31 11.57
CA LYS A 39 -7.56 17.84 10.26
C LYS A 39 -8.74 18.61 9.69
N THR A 40 -8.52 19.89 9.44
CA THR A 40 -9.48 20.72 8.73
C THR A 40 -9.66 20.18 7.31
N ILE A 41 -10.84 20.35 6.72
CA ILE A 41 -11.15 19.88 5.35
C ILE A 41 -10.10 20.42 4.34
N LYS A 42 -9.61 21.63 4.56
CA LYS A 42 -8.55 22.27 3.77
C LYS A 42 -7.23 21.51 3.84
N GLU A 43 -6.82 21.09 5.04
CA GLU A 43 -5.58 20.32 5.27
C GLU A 43 -5.68 18.94 4.63
N ARG A 44 -6.86 18.30 4.68
CA ARG A 44 -7.12 17.07 3.94
C ARG A 44 -7.00 17.24 2.43
N CYS A 45 -7.50 18.35 1.87
CA CYS A 45 -7.37 18.61 0.43
C CYS A 45 -5.92 18.85 0.02
N VAL A 46 -5.14 19.59 0.84
CA VAL A 46 -3.72 19.82 0.59
C VAL A 46 -2.93 18.50 0.68
N GLU A 47 -3.17 17.69 1.71
CA GLU A 47 -2.54 16.36 1.83
C GLU A 47 -2.94 15.43 0.68
N ALA A 48 -4.19 15.48 0.22
CA ALA A 48 -4.65 14.69 -0.92
C ALA A 48 -3.95 15.14 -2.21
N TRP A 49 -3.81 16.44 -2.42
CA TRP A 49 -3.14 17.01 -3.59
C TRP A 49 -1.64 16.70 -3.59
N GLU A 50 -0.96 16.83 -2.45
CA GLU A 50 0.45 16.43 -2.31
C GLU A 50 0.65 14.92 -2.52
N ARG A 51 -0.34 14.11 -2.16
CA ARG A 51 -0.34 12.66 -2.44
C ARG A 51 -0.66 12.31 -3.89
N MET A 52 -1.21 13.22 -4.68
CA MET A 52 -1.48 12.99 -6.11
C MET A 52 -0.18 12.99 -6.90
N ASN A 53 0.45 11.83 -6.96
CA ASN A 53 1.56 11.57 -7.88
C ASN A 53 1.02 11.52 -9.32
N TYR A 54 1.23 12.61 -10.07
CA TYR A 54 0.92 12.70 -11.50
C TYR A 54 1.56 11.57 -12.31
N ILE A 55 2.73 11.09 -11.90
CA ILE A 55 3.41 9.94 -12.49
C ILE A 55 2.59 8.65 -12.33
N GLU A 56 1.99 8.45 -11.15
CA GLU A 56 1.16 7.27 -10.88
C GLU A 56 -0.17 7.34 -11.65
N CYS A 57 -0.74 8.54 -11.77
CA CYS A 57 -1.91 8.77 -12.61
C CYS A 57 -1.60 8.51 -14.10
N LEU A 58 -0.45 8.94 -14.58
CA LEU A 58 -0.03 8.72 -15.97
C LEU A 58 0.22 7.23 -16.25
N LYS A 59 0.84 6.50 -15.31
CA LYS A 59 1.00 5.04 -15.40
C LYS A 59 -0.32 4.28 -15.40
N ARG A 60 -1.31 4.75 -14.61
CA ARG A 60 -2.67 4.17 -14.59
C ARG A 60 -3.45 4.46 -15.87
N THR A 61 -3.32 5.68 -16.40
CA THR A 61 -4.03 6.10 -17.62
C THR A 61 -3.44 5.47 -18.86
N PHE A 62 -2.11 5.38 -18.95
CA PHE A 62 -1.39 4.82 -20.08
C PHE A 62 -0.46 3.69 -19.61
N PRO A 63 -1.00 2.48 -19.39
CA PRO A 63 -0.19 1.33 -18.98
C PRO A 63 0.89 0.97 -20.01
N ILE A 64 0.72 1.41 -21.27
CA ILE A 64 1.69 1.25 -22.37
C ILE A 64 3.05 1.85 -22.01
N VAL A 65 3.10 2.93 -21.22
CA VAL A 65 4.36 3.55 -20.79
C VAL A 65 5.15 2.64 -19.84
N VAL A 66 4.47 1.77 -19.10
CA VAL A 66 5.13 0.78 -18.25
C VAL A 66 5.73 -0.33 -19.11
N TRP A 67 4.96 -0.83 -20.08
CA TRP A 67 5.39 -1.88 -21.00
C TRP A 67 6.56 -1.43 -21.90
N ILE A 68 6.50 -0.21 -22.46
CA ILE A 68 7.55 0.30 -23.34
C ILE A 68 8.88 0.53 -22.62
N ARG A 69 8.84 0.80 -21.31
CA ARG A 69 10.04 0.96 -20.48
C ARG A 69 10.75 -0.38 -20.25
N GLU A 70 10.00 -1.47 -20.19
CA GLU A 70 10.51 -2.84 -20.00
C GLU A 70 10.78 -3.57 -21.34
N TYR A 71 10.50 -2.91 -22.46
CA TYR A 71 10.58 -3.49 -23.80
C TYR A 71 12.03 -3.65 -24.29
N HIS A 72 12.38 -4.86 -24.73
CA HIS A 72 13.68 -5.16 -25.29
C HIS A 72 13.65 -5.01 -26.82
N TRP A 73 13.87 -3.77 -27.28
CA TRP A 73 13.85 -3.34 -28.68
C TRP A 73 14.56 -4.28 -29.67
N LYS A 74 15.62 -4.99 -29.27
CA LYS A 74 16.36 -5.88 -30.17
C LYS A 74 15.63 -7.17 -30.50
N TYR A 75 14.91 -7.75 -29.55
CA TYR A 75 14.26 -9.05 -29.70
C TYR A 75 12.78 -8.90 -29.99
N ASP A 76 12.12 -8.05 -29.21
CA ASP A 76 10.67 -7.90 -29.26
C ASP A 76 10.24 -7.18 -30.54
N LEU A 77 10.98 -6.17 -31.01
CA LEU A 77 10.63 -5.44 -32.23
C LEU A 77 10.70 -6.34 -33.48
N ILE A 78 11.70 -7.21 -33.54
CA ILE A 78 11.88 -8.15 -34.65
C ILE A 78 10.74 -9.18 -34.62
N ALA A 79 10.44 -9.73 -33.44
CA ALA A 79 9.34 -10.67 -33.26
C ALA A 79 7.98 -10.04 -33.62
N ASP A 80 7.72 -8.82 -33.15
CA ASP A 80 6.49 -8.06 -33.43
C ASP A 80 6.36 -7.72 -34.91
N THR A 81 7.48 -7.41 -35.58
CA THR A 81 7.49 -7.14 -37.03
C THR A 81 7.14 -8.39 -37.83
N ILE A 82 7.74 -9.54 -37.52
CA ILE A 82 7.47 -10.81 -38.22
C ILE A 82 6.03 -11.28 -37.94
N SER A 83 5.58 -11.14 -36.69
CA SER A 83 4.20 -11.44 -36.28
C SER A 83 3.21 -10.52 -36.99
N GLY A 84 3.49 -9.22 -37.06
CA GLY A 84 2.68 -8.22 -37.75
C GLY A 84 2.60 -8.47 -39.26
N ILE A 85 3.70 -8.82 -39.91
CA ILE A 85 3.72 -9.22 -41.33
C ILE A 85 2.91 -10.51 -41.52
N THR A 86 3.07 -11.50 -40.65
CA THR A 86 2.33 -12.76 -40.72
C THR A 86 0.84 -12.55 -40.55
N MET A 87 0.42 -11.74 -39.58
CA MET A 87 -0.98 -11.40 -39.35
C MET A 87 -1.52 -10.58 -40.52
N ALA A 88 -0.77 -9.60 -41.04
CA ALA A 88 -1.17 -8.82 -42.20
C ALA A 88 -1.37 -9.69 -43.44
N VAL A 89 -0.46 -10.64 -43.70
CA VAL A 89 -0.58 -11.61 -44.80
C VAL A 89 -1.76 -12.57 -44.56
N LEU A 90 -2.00 -12.99 -43.32
CA LEU A 90 -3.14 -13.84 -42.96
C LEU A 90 -4.48 -13.10 -43.05
N HIS A 91 -4.48 -11.77 -42.86
CA HIS A 91 -5.67 -10.91 -42.97
C HIS A 91 -5.98 -10.51 -44.42
N ILE A 92 -5.11 -10.86 -45.38
CA ILE A 92 -5.38 -10.83 -46.82
C ILE A 92 -6.01 -12.18 -47.20
N PRO A 93 -7.24 -12.20 -47.72
CA PRO A 93 -8.53 -12.32 -47.05
C PRO A 93 -8.97 -13.75 -46.66
N GLN A 94 -9.97 -13.83 -45.77
CA GLN A 94 -11.08 -14.79 -45.89
C GLN A 94 -12.18 -14.17 -46.77
#